data_AF-A0A923YJ67-F1
#
_entry.id   AF-A0A923YJ67-F1
#
_cell.length_a   1.000
_cell.length_b   1.000
_cell.length_c   1.000
_cell.angle_alpha   90.00
_cell.angle_beta   90.00
_cell.angle_gamma   90.00
#
_symmetry.space_group_name_H-M   'P 1'
#
loop_
_entity.id
_entity.type
_entity.pdbx_description
1 polymer ?
#
loop_
_entity_poly.entity_id
_entity_poly.type
_entity_poly.pdbx_seq_one_letter_code
_entity_poly.pdbx_strand_id
1 'polypeptide(L)'
;MRKLFFVGLGYVGLPLGTELGKHRPVLGFDKNTARIAELQSGQDCTLKVSAKNLQEVLSIGFKEICLEICNRKMADMMRESQA
;
A
#
# COMPACT_ATOMS: atom_id res chain seq x y z
N MET A 1 6.76 -16.60 2.12
CA MET A 1 5.55 -16.11 2.83
C MET A 1 4.62 -15.47 1.80
N ARG A 2 3.30 -15.71 1.79
CA ARG A 2 2.39 -15.15 0.75
C ARG A 2 2.03 -13.68 1.07
N LYS A 3 2.31 -12.76 0.15
CA LYS A 3 1.92 -11.33 0.22
C LYS A 3 0.47 -11.16 -0.26
N LEU A 4 -0.31 -10.27 0.36
CA LEU A 4 -1.63 -9.88 -0.18
C LEU A 4 -1.47 -8.73 -1.15
N PHE A 5 -2.26 -8.70 -2.23
CA PHE A 5 -2.21 -7.63 -3.23
C PHE A 5 -3.56 -6.91 -3.32
N PHE A 6 -3.53 -5.59 -3.30
CA PHE A 6 -4.67 -4.70 -3.37
C PHE A 6 -4.56 -3.83 -4.63
N VAL A 7 -5.59 -3.87 -5.47
CA VAL A 7 -5.73 -3.02 -6.66
C VAL A 7 -6.81 -1.98 -6.36
N GLY A 8 -6.39 -0.73 -6.24
CA GLY A 8 -7.22 0.42 -5.84
C GLY A 8 -7.11 0.74 -4.35
N LEU A 9 -6.59 1.92 -4.01
CA LEU A 9 -6.42 2.42 -2.64
C LEU A 9 -7.52 3.44 -2.30
N GLY A 10 -8.73 3.13 -2.74
CA GLY A 10 -9.93 3.94 -2.51
C GLY A 10 -10.60 3.65 -1.18
N TYR A 11 -11.93 3.75 -1.16
CA TYR A 11 -12.73 3.58 0.05
C TYR A 11 -12.58 2.21 0.73
N VAL A 12 -12.49 1.14 -0.05
CA VAL A 12 -12.41 -0.24 0.48
C VAL A 12 -10.97 -0.70 0.64
N GLY A 13 -10.15 -0.51 -0.40
CA GLY A 13 -8.80 -1.08 -0.46
C GLY A 13 -7.83 -0.49 0.55
N LEU A 14 -7.89 0.82 0.80
CA LEU A 14 -6.96 1.47 1.73
C LEU A 14 -7.22 1.10 3.20
N PRO A 15 -8.44 1.18 3.75
CA PRO A 15 -8.71 0.75 5.13
C PRO A 15 -8.43 -0.74 5.33
N LEU A 16 -8.86 -1.59 4.39
CA LEU A 16 -8.66 -3.03 4.48
C LEU A 16 -7.17 -3.42 4.38
N GLY A 17 -6.44 -2.81 3.45
CA GLY A 17 -5.01 -2.99 3.30
C GLY A 17 -4.24 -2.53 4.53
N THR A 18 -4.58 -1.37 5.09
CA THR A 18 -3.98 -0.86 6.33
C THR A 18 -4.18 -1.84 7.48
N GLU A 19 -5.41 -2.32 7.70
CA GLU A 19 -5.68 -3.20 8.83
C GLU A 19 -4.98 -4.56 8.70
N LEU A 20 -5.01 -5.15 7.50
CA LEU A 20 -4.30 -6.41 7.25
C LEU A 20 -2.78 -6.25 7.27
N GLY A 21 -2.28 -5.06 6.92
CA GLY A 21 -0.87 -4.68 6.94
C GLY A 21 -0.23 -4.71 8.32
N LYS A 22 -1.04 -4.57 9.39
CA LYS A 22 -0.56 -4.72 10.78
C LYS A 22 -0.18 -6.16 11.12
N HIS A 23 -0.71 -7.14 10.39
CA HIS A 23 -0.56 -8.56 10.71
C HIS A 23 0.29 -9.33 9.69
N ARG A 24 0.39 -8.84 8.45
CA ARG A 24 1.15 -9.49 7.38
C ARG A 24 1.54 -8.51 6.28
N PRO A 25 2.54 -8.85 5.43
CA PRO A 25 2.90 -8.02 4.30
C PRO A 25 1.76 -7.88 3.27
N VAL A 26 1.44 -6.65 2.89
CA VAL A 26 0.43 -6.33 1.86
C VAL A 26 0.98 -5.31 0.86
N LEU A 27 0.65 -5.47 -0.42
CA LEU A 27 1.09 -4.64 -1.53
C LEU A 27 -0.13 -3.90 -2.11
N GLY A 28 -0.01 -2.59 -2.29
CA GLY A 28 -1.09 -1.73 -2.76
C GLY A 28 -0.74 -1.02 -4.06
N PHE A 29 -1.68 -1.00 -5.00
CA PHE A 29 -1.59 -0.28 -6.27
C PHE A 29 -2.75 0.71 -6.40
N ASP A 30 -2.48 1.90 -6.94
CA ASP A 30 -3.51 2.82 -7.41
C ASP A 30 -3.07 3.42 -8.76
N LYS A 31 -4.01 3.89 -9.57
CA LYS A 31 -3.67 4.59 -10.83
C LYS A 31 -3.30 6.05 -10.60
N ASN A 32 -3.68 6.62 -9.46
CA ASN A 32 -3.50 8.04 -9.17
C ASN A 32 -2.16 8.29 -8.45
N THR A 33 -1.14 8.67 -9.21
CA THR A 33 0.21 8.97 -8.70
C THR A 33 0.28 10.04 -7.59
N ALA A 34 -0.66 10.97 -7.55
CA ALA A 34 -0.68 11.99 -6.49
C ALA A 34 -1.14 11.39 -5.16
N ARG A 35 -2.22 10.61 -5.17
CA ARG A 35 -2.72 9.86 -4.00
C ARG A 35 -1.67 8.93 -3.43
N ILE A 36 -0.85 8.45 -4.34
CA ILE A 36 0.24 7.55 -4.08
C ILE A 36 1.33 8.25 -3.27
N ALA A 37 1.88 9.34 -3.78
CA ALA A 37 2.90 10.13 -3.08
C ALA A 37 2.42 10.60 -1.69
N GLU A 38 1.14 10.96 -1.60
CA GLU A 38 0.45 11.31 -0.36
C GLU A 38 0.48 10.17 0.67
N LEU A 39 0.06 8.96 0.29
CA LEU A 39 0.06 7.79 1.18
C LEU A 39 1.47 7.37 1.60
N GLN A 40 2.46 7.49 0.70
CA GLN A 40 3.88 7.26 1.02
C GLN A 40 4.41 8.26 2.04
N SER A 41 3.91 9.49 2.05
CA SER A 41 4.27 10.51 3.05
C SER A 41 3.59 10.27 4.41
N GLY A 42 2.80 9.20 4.55
CA GLY A 42 2.06 8.90 5.77
C GLY A 42 0.82 9.79 5.96
N GLN A 43 0.27 10.33 4.87
CA GLN A 43 -0.91 11.19 4.89
C GLN A 43 -2.06 10.56 4.07
N ASP A 44 -3.30 10.80 4.49
CA ASP A 44 -4.51 10.53 3.70
C ASP A 44 -5.47 11.72 3.82
N CYS A 45 -5.48 12.59 2.81
CA CYS A 45 -6.34 13.74 2.64
C CYS A 45 -7.83 13.37 2.61
N THR A 46 -8.14 12.09 2.35
CA THR A 46 -9.51 11.60 2.37
C THR A 46 -9.99 11.16 3.75
N LEU A 47 -9.10 11.21 4.75
CA LEU A 47 -9.37 10.90 6.17
C LEU A 47 -9.97 9.50 6.40
N LYS A 48 -9.79 8.58 5.44
CA LYS A 48 -10.30 7.20 5.56
C LYS A 48 -9.44 6.38 6.51
N VAL A 49 -8.16 6.74 6.63
CA VAL A 49 -7.22 6.15 7.56
C VAL A 49 -6.50 7.26 8.32
N SER A 50 -6.31 7.08 9.62
CA SER A 50 -5.56 8.05 10.43
C SER A 50 -4.07 8.03 10.07
N ALA A 51 -3.42 9.19 10.12
CA ALA A 51 -1.97 9.29 9.89
C ALA A 51 -1.19 8.35 10.82
N LYS A 52 -1.67 8.15 12.06
CA LYS A 52 -1.09 7.20 13.01
C LYS A 52 -1.13 5.76 12.49
N ASN A 53 -2.30 5.28 12.07
CA ASN A 53 -2.44 3.90 11.56
C ASN A 53 -1.63 3.72 10.28
N LEU A 54 -1.60 4.73 9.41
CA LEU A 54 -0.84 4.69 8.17
C LEU A 54 0.68 4.63 8.48
N GLN A 55 1.18 5.48 9.38
CA GLN A 55 2.59 5.47 9.80
C GLN A 55 2.99 4.19 10.52
N GLU A 56 2.12 3.66 11.39
CA GLU A 56 2.33 2.39 12.07
C GLU A 56 2.58 1.28 11.05
N VAL A 57 1.69 1.15 10.07
CA VAL A 57 1.80 0.16 9.00
C VAL A 57 3.06 0.38 8.15
N LEU A 58 3.41 1.63 7.83
CA LEU A 58 4.67 1.96 7.13
C LEU A 58 5.93 1.55 7.91
N SER A 59 5.89 1.58 9.25
CA SER A 59 7.04 1.34 10.12
C SER A 59 7.35 -0.15 10.39
N ILE A 60 6.35 -1.04 10.38
CA ILE A 60 6.44 -2.44 10.86
C ILE A 60 7.22 -3.38 9.91
N GLY A 61 7.76 -2.87 8.79
CA GLY A 61 8.48 -3.71 7.83
C GLY A 61 7.72 -3.92 6.53
N PHE A 62 7.10 -2.86 6.03
CA PHE A 62 6.77 -2.67 4.62
C PHE A 62 8.03 -2.54 3.73
N LYS A 63 9.18 -3.13 4.11
CA LYS A 63 10.47 -2.96 3.43
C LYS A 63 10.63 -3.80 2.16
N GLU A 64 9.80 -4.80 1.94
CA GLU A 64 9.74 -5.55 0.67
C GLU A 64 8.37 -5.48 0.00
N ILE A 65 7.61 -4.45 0.34
CA ILE A 65 6.61 -3.93 -0.56
C ILE A 65 7.17 -2.67 -1.15
N CYS A 66 7.26 -2.70 -2.48
CA CYS A 66 7.15 -1.52 -3.29
C CYS A 66 5.89 -0.73 -2.86
N LEU A 67 6.04 0.14 -1.86
CA LEU A 67 5.76 1.54 -2.07
C LEU A 67 6.99 2.13 -2.80
N GLU A 68 7.57 1.48 -3.81
CA GLU A 68 7.28 2.00 -5.12
C GLU A 68 5.79 1.87 -5.39
N ILE A 69 5.07 2.90 -5.01
CA ILE A 69 3.82 3.04 -5.67
C ILE A 69 4.14 3.41 -7.10
N CYS A 70 4.08 2.40 -7.93
CA CYS A 70 4.77 2.44 -9.17
C CYS A 70 3.75 2.74 -10.27
N ASN A 71 4.12 3.65 -11.15
CA ASN A 71 3.50 3.74 -12.47
C ASN A 71 3.81 2.50 -13.34
N ARG A 72 4.56 1.50 -12.83
CA ARG A 72 4.81 0.23 -13.52
C ARG A 72 3.50 -0.54 -13.74
N LYS A 73 3.49 -1.32 -14.81
CA LYS A 73 2.35 -2.19 -15.14
C LYS A 73 2.22 -3.27 -14.07
N MET A 74 0.98 -3.66 -13.74
CA MET A 74 0.67 -4.70 -12.76
C MET A 74 1.45 -6.01 -12.96
N ALA A 75 1.76 -6.36 -14.22
CA ALA A 75 2.55 -7.53 -14.58
C ALA A 75 4.00 -7.48 -14.07
N ASP A 76 4.60 -6.29 -13.95
CA ASP A 76 5.96 -6.12 -13.44
C ASP A 76 6.00 -6.37 -11.92
N MET A 77 5.05 -5.77 -11.20
CA MET A 77 4.85 -5.98 -9.76
C MET A 77 4.62 -7.45 -9.39
N MET A 78 3.81 -8.16 -10.18
CA MET A 78 3.52 -9.57 -9.92
C MET A 78 4.77 -10.45 -10.08
N ARG A 79 5.67 -10.13 -11.01
CA ARG A 79 6.91 -10.86 -11.22
C ARG A 79 7.90 -10.67 -10.07
N GLU A 80 8.05 -9.44 -9.59
CA GLU A 80 8.94 -9.09 -8.47
C GLU A 80 8.44 -9.65 -7.12
N SER A 81 7.11 -9.77 -6.95
CA SER A 81 6.50 -10.32 -5.73
C SER A 81 6.66 -11.85 -5.61
N GLN A 82 6.96 -12.52 -6.71
CA GLN A 82 7.12 -13.99 -6.78
C GLN A 82 8.58 -14.45 -6.74
N ALA A 83 9.54 -13.52 -6.77
CA ALA A 83 10.97 -13.78 -6.61
C ALA A 83 11.36 -13.74 -5.12
#